data_AF-A0A535P313-F1
#
_entry.id   AF-A0A535P313-F1
#
_cell.length_a   1.000
_cell.length_b   1.000
_cell.length_c   1.000
_cell.angle_alpha   90.00
_cell.angle_beta   90.00
_cell.angle_gamma   90.00
#
_symmetry.space_group_name_H-M   'P 1'
#
loop_
_entity.id
_entity.type
_entity.pdbx_description
1 polymer ?
#
loop_
_entity_poly.entity_id
_entity_poly.type
_entity_poly.pdbx_seq_one_letter_code
_entity_poly.pdbx_strand_id
1 'polypeptide(L)'
;MPPAGEGRLVRVMSLVAFAIVLTTIVTYVGLINAQRASDQPYISRFVAGYMALMAALLVIALVPRPEIVPIRVAIRAAVASGLFLLGFLFSFPVGLAFVAAGFLVFFALRRTAREATRSRPARLSGLVAAALAVAVLLVGLEVAQRVIVCPERGNAVGGGPGLITGPYQYECVNGVAHYHGR
;
A
#
# COMPACT_ATOMS: atom_id res chain seq x y z
N MET A 1 -32.19 1.54 -15.91
CA MET A 1 -32.13 0.93 -14.56
C MET A 1 -31.06 -0.15 -14.57
N PRO A 2 -29.95 -0.03 -13.81
CA PRO A 2 -29.02 -1.13 -13.64
C PRO A 2 -29.68 -2.24 -12.80
N PRO A 3 -29.36 -3.53 -13.04
CA PRO A 3 -29.89 -4.63 -12.26
C PRO A 3 -29.47 -4.48 -10.79
N ALA A 4 -30.44 -4.53 -9.87
CA ALA A 4 -30.29 -4.21 -8.45
C ALA A 4 -29.22 -5.04 -7.69
N GLY A 5 -28.74 -6.15 -8.26
CA GLY A 5 -27.74 -7.03 -7.65
C GLY A 5 -26.27 -6.61 -7.88
N GLU A 6 -25.97 -5.88 -8.96
CA GLU A 6 -24.57 -5.70 -9.40
C GLU A 6 -23.81 -4.66 -8.55
N GLY A 7 -24.49 -3.57 -8.17
CA GLY A 7 -23.98 -2.61 -7.20
C GLY A 7 -23.82 -3.18 -5.79
N ARG A 8 -24.67 -4.14 -5.40
CA ARG A 8 -24.58 -4.81 -4.09
C ARG A 8 -23.35 -5.70 -4.02
N LEU A 9 -23.07 -6.49 -5.07
CA LEU A 9 -21.89 -7.35 -5.10
C LEU A 9 -20.59 -6.54 -5.08
N VAL A 10 -20.51 -5.46 -5.87
CA VAL A 10 -19.34 -4.57 -5.89
C VAL A 10 -19.09 -3.95 -4.52
N ARG A 11 -20.15 -3.51 -3.81
CA ARG A 11 -20.03 -3.01 -2.44
C ARG A 11 -19.56 -4.08 -1.46
N VAL A 12 -20.11 -5.30 -1.55
CA VAL A 12 -19.69 -6.42 -0.70
C VAL A 12 -18.21 -6.75 -0.94
N MET A 13 -17.76 -6.85 -2.19
CA MET A 13 -16.35 -7.12 -2.50
C MET A 13 -15.43 -6.01 -1.97
N SER A 14 -15.82 -4.73 -2.11
CA SER A 14 -15.05 -3.61 -1.56
C SER A 14 -15.05 -3.58 -0.03
N LEU A 15 -16.16 -3.96 0.63
CA LEU A 15 -16.24 -4.10 2.09
C LEU A 15 -15.37 -5.23 2.61
N VAL A 16 -15.38 -6.39 1.95
CA VAL A 16 -14.53 -7.53 2.32
C VAL A 16 -13.06 -7.15 2.15
N ALA A 17 -12.68 -6.51 1.03
CA ALA A 17 -11.32 -6.01 0.84
C ALA A 17 -10.92 -5.01 1.93
N PHE A 18 -11.82 -4.08 2.28
CA PHE A 18 -11.60 -3.13 3.37
C PHE A 18 -11.41 -3.84 4.73
N ALA A 19 -12.24 -4.84 5.05
CA ALA A 19 -12.13 -5.60 6.28
C ALA A 19 -10.80 -6.36 6.38
N ILE A 20 -10.33 -6.95 5.25
CA ILE A 20 -9.02 -7.60 5.18
C ILE A 20 -7.92 -6.58 5.48
N VAL A 21 -7.89 -5.45 4.75
CA VAL A 21 -6.86 -4.40 4.93
C VAL A 21 -6.89 -3.84 6.36
N LEU A 22 -8.06 -3.58 6.92
CA LEU A 22 -8.22 -3.07 8.28
C LEU A 22 -7.68 -4.06 9.31
N THR A 23 -8.01 -5.35 9.16
CA THR A 23 -7.50 -6.40 10.04
C THR A 23 -5.98 -6.46 9.96
N THR A 24 -5.41 -6.37 8.76
CA THR A 24 -3.95 -6.37 8.59
C THR A 24 -3.29 -5.14 9.22
N ILE A 25 -3.90 -3.95 9.11
CA ILE A 25 -3.41 -2.73 9.79
C ILE A 25 -3.35 -2.95 11.30
N VAL A 26 -4.44 -3.45 11.90
CA VAL A 26 -4.51 -3.68 13.35
C VAL A 26 -3.47 -4.69 13.79
N THR A 27 -3.33 -5.81 13.09
CA THR A 27 -2.34 -6.84 13.39
C THR A 27 -0.92 -6.30 13.24
N TYR A 28 -0.63 -5.55 12.16
CA TYR A 28 0.69 -5.00 11.88
C TYR A 28 1.12 -3.96 12.94
N VAL A 29 0.24 -3.00 13.26
CA VAL A 29 0.49 -2.00 14.30
C VAL A 29 0.59 -2.64 15.68
N GLY A 30 -0.25 -3.63 15.98
CA GLY A 30 -0.18 -4.41 17.21
C GLY A 30 1.17 -5.11 17.37
N LEU A 31 1.68 -5.73 16.29
CA LEU A 31 2.99 -6.38 16.30
C LEU A 31 4.13 -5.38 16.55
N ILE A 32 4.10 -4.23 15.87
CA ILE A 32 5.10 -3.16 16.05
C ILE A 32 5.13 -2.66 17.49
N ASN A 33 3.96 -2.44 18.08
CA ASN A 33 3.85 -1.98 19.46
C ASN A 33 4.31 -3.04 20.47
N ALA A 34 4.10 -4.32 20.16
CA ALA A 34 4.57 -5.44 20.98
C ALA A 34 6.09 -5.65 20.88
N GLN A 35 6.68 -5.42 19.70
CA GLN A 35 8.10 -5.65 19.41
C GLN A 35 9.03 -4.47 19.79
N ARG A 36 8.70 -3.72 20.86
CA ARG A 36 9.45 -2.55 21.40
C ARG A 36 10.78 -2.24 20.70
N ALA A 37 10.78 -1.17 19.90
CA ALA A 37 11.93 -0.56 19.22
C ALA A 37 12.65 -1.47 18.20
N SER A 38 12.21 -1.37 16.94
CA SER A 38 13.01 -1.78 15.79
C SER A 38 14.00 -0.66 15.43
N ASP A 39 15.23 -1.02 15.05
CA ASP A 39 16.29 -0.10 14.59
C ASP A 39 15.89 0.71 13.33
N GLN A 40 14.79 0.35 12.67
CA GLN A 40 14.25 1.02 11.47
C GLN A 40 12.78 1.45 11.67
N PRO A 41 12.50 2.41 12.56
CA PRO A 41 11.13 2.81 12.92
C PRO A 41 10.38 3.50 11.78
N TYR A 42 11.08 4.07 10.80
CA TYR A 42 10.45 4.81 9.71
C TYR A 42 9.86 3.92 8.63
N ILE A 43 10.47 2.76 8.35
CA ILE A 43 9.94 1.79 7.38
C ILE A 43 8.57 1.31 7.84
N SER A 44 8.48 0.87 9.10
CA SER A 44 7.24 0.33 9.65
C SER A 44 6.13 1.39 9.73
N ARG A 45 6.47 2.62 10.12
CA ARG A 45 5.53 3.77 10.11
C ARG A 45 5.07 4.13 8.70
N PHE A 46 5.96 4.15 7.72
CA PHE A 46 5.62 4.45 6.33
C PHE A 46 4.66 3.40 5.77
N VAL A 47 4.95 2.11 5.97
CA VAL A 47 4.10 1.02 5.51
C VAL A 47 2.73 1.05 6.19
N ALA A 48 2.68 1.31 7.51
CA ALA A 48 1.42 1.51 8.23
C ALA A 48 0.60 2.69 7.66
N GLY A 49 1.25 3.82 7.40
CA GLY A 49 0.62 4.99 6.78
C GLY A 49 0.11 4.71 5.37
N TYR A 50 0.86 3.97 4.56
CA TYR A 50 0.44 3.60 3.21
C TYR A 50 -0.77 2.66 3.23
N MET A 51 -0.81 1.68 4.14
CA MET A 51 -1.99 0.83 4.32
C MET A 51 -3.22 1.64 4.74
N ALA A 52 -3.05 2.59 5.67
CA ALA A 52 -4.11 3.48 6.10
C ALA A 52 -4.62 4.36 4.94
N LEU A 53 -3.72 4.85 4.09
CA LEU A 53 -4.08 5.59 2.87
C LEU A 53 -4.93 4.73 1.91
N MET A 54 -4.52 3.47 1.66
CA MET A 54 -5.28 2.55 0.82
C MET A 54 -6.66 2.22 1.40
N ALA A 55 -6.74 2.05 2.73
CA ALA A 55 -8.01 1.88 3.43
C ALA A 55 -8.92 3.12 3.28
N ALA A 56 -8.37 4.32 3.45
CA ALA A 56 -9.13 5.57 3.27
C ALA A 56 -9.64 5.71 1.83
N LEU A 57 -8.81 5.40 0.84
CA LEU A 57 -9.19 5.39 -0.58
C LEU A 57 -10.33 4.39 -0.86
N LEU A 58 -10.30 3.20 -0.25
CA LEU A 58 -11.41 2.24 -0.32
C LEU A 58 -12.71 2.79 0.25
N VAL A 59 -12.65 3.45 1.42
CA VAL A 59 -13.81 4.09 2.05
C VAL A 59 -14.38 5.18 1.15
N ILE A 60 -13.54 6.04 0.60
CA ILE A 60 -13.95 7.09 -0.35
C ILE A 60 -14.63 6.47 -1.58
N ALA A 61 -14.08 5.38 -2.10
CA ALA A 61 -14.67 4.66 -3.24
C ALA A 61 -16.01 3.98 -2.93
N LEU A 62 -16.31 3.71 -1.65
CA LEU A 62 -17.59 3.16 -1.17
C LEU A 62 -18.68 4.23 -1.03
N VAL A 63 -18.34 5.50 -0.80
CA VAL A 63 -19.33 6.57 -0.59
C VAL A 63 -20.13 6.81 -1.87
N PRO A 64 -21.47 6.67 -1.86
CA PRO A 64 -22.31 6.86 -3.04
C PRO A 64 -22.54 8.34 -3.37
N ARG A 65 -21.48 9.12 -3.62
CA ARG A 65 -21.59 10.49 -4.15
C ARG A 65 -21.48 10.54 -5.68
N PRO A 66 -22.30 11.38 -6.36
CA PRO A 66 -22.26 11.55 -7.82
C PRO A 66 -20.92 12.12 -8.32
N GLU A 67 -20.29 13.00 -7.54
CA GLU A 67 -18.99 13.62 -7.86
C GLU A 67 -17.83 12.61 -7.90
N ILE A 68 -17.95 11.48 -7.18
CA ILE A 68 -16.89 10.47 -7.05
C ILE A 68 -17.01 9.39 -8.16
N VAL A 69 -18.13 9.35 -8.88
CA VAL A 69 -18.36 8.41 -10.00
C VAL A 69 -17.24 8.43 -11.06
N PRO A 70 -16.75 9.59 -11.56
CA PRO A 70 -15.67 9.59 -12.55
C PRO A 70 -14.31 9.14 -12.00
N ILE A 71 -14.06 9.32 -10.69
CA ILE A 71 -12.74 9.09 -10.07
C ILE A 71 -12.65 7.68 -9.44
N ARG A 72 -13.78 7.00 -9.22
CA ARG A 72 -13.84 5.63 -8.66
C ARG A 72 -12.95 4.63 -9.39
N VAL A 73 -12.89 4.71 -10.72
CA VAL A 73 -12.05 3.81 -11.53
C VAL A 73 -10.57 4.05 -11.22
N ALA A 74 -10.15 5.31 -11.09
CA ALA A 74 -8.79 5.67 -10.73
C ALA A 74 -8.41 5.21 -9.31
N ILE A 75 -9.30 5.45 -8.34
CA ILE A 75 -9.07 5.05 -6.95
C ILE A 75 -8.95 3.53 -6.83
N ARG A 76 -9.83 2.76 -7.49
CA ARG A 76 -9.79 1.29 -7.44
C ARG A 76 -8.56 0.72 -8.15
N ALA A 77 -8.13 1.34 -9.24
CA ALA A 77 -6.90 0.94 -9.93
C ALA A 77 -5.67 1.17 -9.04
N ALA A 78 -5.59 2.34 -8.39
CA ALA A 78 -4.54 2.68 -7.43
C ALA A 78 -4.50 1.73 -6.23
N VAL A 79 -5.66 1.43 -5.64
CA VAL A 79 -5.75 0.50 -4.50
C VAL A 79 -5.36 -0.90 -4.93
N ALA A 80 -5.84 -1.39 -6.08
CA ALA A 80 -5.49 -2.72 -6.55
C ALA A 80 -3.97 -2.86 -6.77
N SER A 81 -3.35 -1.92 -7.49
CA SER A 81 -1.89 -1.97 -7.73
C SER A 81 -1.09 -1.85 -6.43
N GLY A 82 -1.49 -0.95 -5.53
CA GLY A 82 -0.84 -0.78 -4.23
C GLY A 82 -0.93 -2.01 -3.35
N LEU A 83 -2.10 -2.65 -3.28
CA LEU A 83 -2.29 -3.90 -2.52
C LEU A 83 -1.54 -5.08 -3.15
N PHE A 84 -1.49 -5.18 -4.48
CA PHE A 84 -0.68 -6.21 -5.15
C PHE A 84 0.80 -6.04 -4.85
N LEU A 85 1.32 -4.80 -4.89
CA LEU A 85 2.72 -4.53 -4.64
C LEU A 85 3.08 -4.77 -3.17
N LEU A 86 2.22 -4.36 -2.23
CA LEU A 86 2.36 -4.75 -0.82
C LEU A 86 2.33 -6.27 -0.64
N GLY A 87 1.42 -6.95 -1.34
CA GLY A 87 1.31 -8.41 -1.34
C GLY A 87 2.58 -9.11 -1.83
N PHE A 88 3.25 -8.53 -2.83
CA PHE A 88 4.52 -9.00 -3.35
C PHE A 88 5.70 -8.73 -2.40
N LEU A 89 5.70 -7.57 -1.74
CA LEU A 89 6.78 -7.16 -0.83
C LEU A 89 6.73 -7.84 0.54
N PHE A 90 5.54 -8.22 1.01
CA PHE A 90 5.36 -8.90 2.29
C PHE A 90 5.52 -10.42 2.16
N SER A 91 6.14 -11.06 3.16
CA SER A 91 6.20 -12.52 3.24
C SER A 91 4.82 -13.18 3.37
N PHE A 92 4.74 -14.46 2.96
CA PHE A 92 3.66 -15.39 3.32
C PHE A 92 3.53 -15.39 4.85
N PRO A 93 2.37 -15.07 5.48
CA PRO A 93 0.97 -15.10 5.02
C PRO A 93 0.29 -13.72 4.87
N VAL A 94 0.96 -12.65 5.29
CA VAL A 94 0.42 -11.28 5.23
C VAL A 94 0.32 -10.83 3.77
N GLY A 95 1.29 -11.21 2.94
CA GLY A 95 1.27 -10.93 1.51
C GLY A 95 0.05 -11.54 0.80
N LEU A 96 -0.35 -12.77 1.17
CA LEU A 96 -1.53 -13.44 0.59
C LEU A 96 -2.83 -12.69 0.85
N ALA A 97 -3.00 -12.14 2.05
CA ALA A 97 -4.18 -11.34 2.39
C ALA A 97 -4.28 -10.09 1.50
N PHE A 98 -3.17 -9.42 1.26
CA PHE A 98 -3.12 -8.26 0.36
C PHE A 98 -3.36 -8.63 -1.11
N VAL A 99 -2.81 -9.74 -1.58
CA VAL A 99 -3.06 -10.25 -2.93
C VAL A 99 -4.56 -10.56 -3.11
N ALA A 100 -5.18 -11.24 -2.14
CA ALA A 100 -6.61 -11.55 -2.17
C ALA A 100 -7.46 -10.26 -2.19
N ALA A 101 -7.13 -9.28 -1.34
CA ALA A 101 -7.79 -7.98 -1.34
C ALA A 101 -7.61 -7.23 -2.68
N GLY A 102 -6.41 -7.27 -3.25
CA GLY A 102 -6.09 -6.71 -4.57
C GLY A 102 -6.94 -7.33 -5.68
N PHE A 103 -7.09 -8.66 -5.70
CA PHE A 103 -7.98 -9.35 -6.63
C PHE A 103 -9.44 -8.92 -6.48
N LEU A 104 -9.96 -8.81 -5.26
CA LEU A 104 -11.34 -8.37 -5.02
C LEU A 104 -11.58 -6.96 -5.57
N VAL A 105 -10.64 -6.03 -5.34
CA VAL A 105 -10.72 -4.65 -5.84
C VAL A 105 -10.57 -4.62 -7.37
N PHE A 106 -9.72 -5.47 -7.94
CA PHE A 106 -9.56 -5.60 -9.40
C PHE A 106 -10.83 -6.14 -10.08
N PHE A 107 -11.50 -7.14 -9.49
CA PHE A 107 -12.78 -7.62 -9.99
C PHE A 107 -13.86 -6.54 -9.89
N ALA A 108 -13.89 -5.79 -8.78
CA ALA A 108 -14.79 -4.66 -8.61
C ALA A 108 -14.53 -3.55 -9.66
N LEU A 109 -13.26 -3.28 -9.97
CA LEU A 109 -12.83 -2.36 -11.03
C LEU A 109 -13.31 -2.84 -12.41
N ARG A 110 -13.03 -4.11 -12.76
CA ARG A 110 -13.43 -4.73 -14.04
C ARG A 110 -14.93 -4.66 -14.25
N ARG A 111 -15.73 -4.89 -13.21
CA ARG A 111 -17.20 -4.75 -13.30
C ARG A 111 -17.62 -3.31 -13.53
N THR A 112 -17.13 -2.36 -12.74
CA THR A 112 -17.45 -0.94 -12.94
C THR A 112 -17.00 -0.41 -14.30
N ALA A 113 -15.88 -0.91 -14.84
CA ALA A 113 -15.38 -0.51 -16.15
C ALA A 113 -16.12 -1.19 -17.32
N ARG A 114 -16.84 -2.30 -17.07
CA ARG A 114 -17.74 -2.92 -18.06
C ARG A 114 -19.07 -2.16 -18.14
N GLU A 115 -19.58 -1.69 -17.01
CA GLU A 115 -20.81 -0.89 -16.93
C GLU A 115 -20.61 0.54 -17.44
N ALA A 116 -19.46 1.16 -17.13
CA ALA A 116 -19.06 2.46 -17.66
C ALA A 116 -18.54 2.29 -19.10
N THR A 117 -19.43 2.30 -20.07
CA THR A 117 -19.12 2.12 -21.50
C THR A 117 -18.03 3.10 -21.96
N ARG A 118 -16.85 2.55 -22.33
CA ARG A 118 -15.88 3.10 -23.31
C ARG A 118 -15.43 4.57 -23.19
N SER A 119 -15.23 5.13 -22.00
CA SER A 119 -14.49 6.40 -21.90
C SER A 119 -12.97 6.14 -21.78
N ARG A 120 -12.24 6.27 -22.90
CA ARG A 120 -10.76 6.32 -22.95
C ARG A 120 -10.13 7.16 -21.82
N PRO A 121 -10.64 8.36 -21.46
CA PRO A 121 -10.05 9.16 -20.38
C PRO A 121 -10.10 8.50 -19.00
N ALA A 122 -11.14 7.70 -18.70
CA ALA A 122 -11.25 7.02 -17.40
C ALA A 122 -10.26 5.85 -17.25
N ARG A 123 -9.81 5.25 -18.36
CA ARG A 123 -8.75 4.23 -18.33
C ARG A 123 -7.37 4.85 -18.15
N LEU A 124 -7.13 5.99 -18.79
CA LEU A 124 -5.89 6.74 -18.63
C LEU A 124 -5.72 7.24 -17.19
N SER A 125 -6.77 7.81 -16.59
CA SER A 125 -6.71 8.21 -15.18
C SER A 125 -6.49 7.04 -14.24
N GLY A 126 -7.03 5.85 -14.56
CA GLY A 126 -6.75 4.60 -13.85
C GLY A 126 -5.29 4.17 -13.91
N LEU A 127 -4.68 4.21 -15.09
CA LEU A 127 -3.28 3.87 -15.30
C LEU A 127 -2.35 4.84 -14.57
N VAL A 128 -2.62 6.14 -14.69
CA VAL A 128 -1.83 7.17 -14.01
C VAL A 128 -1.93 7.01 -12.50
N ALA A 129 -3.14 6.80 -11.95
CA ALA A 129 -3.31 6.61 -10.52
C ALA A 129 -2.65 5.31 -10.01
N ALA A 130 -2.70 4.23 -10.80
CA ALA A 130 -2.02 2.98 -10.48
C ALA A 130 -0.50 3.13 -10.46
N ALA A 131 0.06 3.81 -11.47
CA ALA A 131 1.49 4.09 -11.55
C ALA A 131 1.94 5.01 -10.40
N LEU A 132 1.14 6.03 -10.06
CA LEU A 132 1.44 6.97 -8.99
C LEU A 132 1.42 6.27 -7.62
N ALA A 133 0.45 5.38 -7.36
CA ALA A 133 0.40 4.58 -6.14
C ALA A 133 1.61 3.65 -5.98
N VAL A 134 2.10 3.09 -7.09
CA VAL A 134 3.32 2.26 -7.11
C VAL A 134 4.55 3.12 -6.89
N ALA A 135 4.68 4.25 -7.58
CA ALA A 135 5.80 5.17 -7.44
C ALA A 135 5.91 5.70 -6.00
N VAL A 136 4.80 6.11 -5.40
CA VAL A 136 4.76 6.56 -3.99
C VAL A 136 5.21 5.45 -3.05
N LEU A 137 4.80 4.20 -3.27
CA LEU A 137 5.23 3.09 -2.43
C LEU A 137 6.74 2.85 -2.56
N LEU A 138 7.25 2.73 -3.79
CA LEU A 138 8.66 2.40 -4.04
C LEU A 138 9.60 3.53 -3.55
N VAL A 139 9.30 4.78 -3.92
CA VAL A 139 10.10 5.93 -3.51
C VAL A 139 10.01 6.13 -2.00
N GLY A 140 8.82 6.01 -1.42
CA GLY A 140 8.67 6.17 0.02
C GLY A 140 9.36 5.07 0.81
N LEU A 141 9.38 3.83 0.31
CA LEU A 141 10.13 2.73 0.94
C LEU A 141 11.64 2.96 0.85
N GLU A 142 12.13 3.42 -0.30
CA GLU A 142 13.55 3.76 -0.52
C GLU A 142 14.00 4.89 0.42
N VAL A 143 13.18 5.94 0.57
CA VAL A 143 13.45 7.04 1.52
C VAL A 143 13.40 6.52 2.96
N ALA A 144 12.37 5.74 3.32
CA ALA A 144 12.23 5.22 4.68
C ALA A 144 13.37 4.26 5.07
N GLN A 145 13.93 3.51 4.11
CA GLN A 145 15.10 2.65 4.29
C GLN A 145 16.38 3.45 4.56
N ARG A 146 16.50 4.65 3.99
CA ARG A 146 17.68 5.53 4.13
C ARG A 146 17.63 6.41 5.39
N VAL A 147 16.51 6.46 6.10
CA VAL A 147 16.40 7.20 7.36
C VAL A 147 16.63 6.24 8.52
N ILE A 148 17.88 6.17 8.96
CA ILE A 148 18.34 5.27 10.02
C ILE A 148 18.50 6.06 11.32
N VAL A 149 17.93 5.54 12.40
CA VAL A 149 18.09 6.12 13.74
C VAL A 149 19.15 5.33 14.47
N CYS A 150 20.32 5.94 14.68
CA CYS A 150 21.39 5.31 15.43
C CYS A 150 21.14 5.39 16.95
N PRO A 151 21.47 4.34 17.72
CA PRO A 151 21.45 4.42 19.18
C PRO A 151 22.49 5.44 19.68
N GLU A 152 22.14 6.19 20.73
CA GLU A 152 23.01 7.24 21.29
C GLU A 152 24.35 6.68 21.84
N ARG A 153 24.37 5.40 22.22
CA ARG A 153 25.58 4.70 22.68
C ARG A 153 25.64 3.30 22.10
N GLY A 154 26.85 2.86 21.77
CA GLY A 154 27.11 1.55 21.21
C GLY A 154 27.20 1.55 19.69
N ASN A 155 27.49 0.36 19.16
CA ASN A 155 27.65 0.15 17.74
C ASN A 155 26.51 -0.74 17.24
N ALA A 156 25.88 -0.34 16.14
CA ALA A 156 24.86 -1.14 15.46
C ALA A 156 25.20 -1.20 13.98
N VAL A 157 25.15 -2.39 13.39
CA VAL A 157 25.43 -2.57 11.96
C VAL A 157 24.19 -3.16 11.33
N GLY A 158 23.86 -2.67 10.14
CA GLY A 158 22.75 -3.18 9.37
C GLY A 158 22.94 -2.95 7.88
N GLY A 159 21.99 -3.43 7.11
CA GLY A 159 21.99 -3.22 5.68
C GLY A 159 20.63 -3.54 5.09
N GLY A 160 20.41 -3.05 3.88
CA GLY A 160 19.19 -3.28 3.13
C GLY A 160 19.50 -3.55 1.66
N PRO A 161 18.61 -4.27 0.96
CA PRO A 161 18.81 -4.59 -0.45
C PRO A 161 18.69 -3.37 -1.37
N GLY A 162 18.04 -2.27 -0.93
CA GLY A 162 17.85 -1.02 -1.69
C GLY A 162 17.25 -1.23 -3.08
N LEU A 163 15.94 -1.04 -3.21
CA LEU A 163 15.19 -1.42 -4.41
C LEU A 163 15.57 -0.57 -5.64
N ILE A 164 15.89 0.71 -5.45
CA ILE A 164 16.13 1.65 -6.56
C ILE A 164 17.62 1.97 -6.70
N THR A 165 18.31 2.17 -5.58
CA THR A 165 19.71 2.63 -5.60
C THR A 165 20.73 1.51 -5.39
N GLY A 166 20.26 0.28 -5.21
CA GLY A 166 21.10 -0.87 -4.89
C GLY A 166 21.34 -1.06 -3.40
N PRO A 167 21.97 -2.19 -3.03
CA PRO A 167 22.16 -2.58 -1.63
C PRO A 167 23.05 -1.59 -0.90
N TYR A 168 22.68 -1.30 0.34
CA TYR A 168 23.45 -0.42 1.22
C TYR A 168 23.78 -1.16 2.52
N GLN A 169 24.96 -0.89 3.05
CA GLN A 169 25.30 -1.23 4.42
C GLN A 169 25.53 0.05 5.21
N TYR A 170 25.25 -0.02 6.50
CA TYR A 170 25.46 1.09 7.40
C TYR A 170 26.01 0.60 8.73
N GLU A 171 26.88 1.41 9.31
CA GLU A 171 27.36 1.26 10.67
C GLU A 171 26.99 2.50 11.46
N CYS A 172 26.34 2.31 12.60
CA CYS A 172 26.09 3.33 13.59
C CYS A 172 27.19 3.26 14.64
N VAL A 173 27.89 4.37 14.86
CA VAL A 173 28.91 4.51 15.92
C VAL A 173 28.57 5.74 16.74
N ASN A 174 28.20 5.53 18.02
CA ASN A 174 27.92 6.61 18.98
C ASN A 174 26.95 7.69 18.44
N GLY A 175 25.82 7.28 17.87
CA GLY A 175 24.79 8.18 17.35
C GLY A 175 25.00 8.67 15.91
N VAL A 176 26.10 8.32 15.24
CA VAL A 176 26.39 8.74 13.86
C VAL A 176 26.28 7.56 12.90
N ALA A 177 25.54 7.75 11.80
CA ALA A 177 25.41 6.76 10.73
C ALA A 177 26.50 6.94 9.67
N HIS A 178 27.26 5.88 9.42
CA HIS A 178 28.24 5.76 8.35
C HIS A 178 27.71 4.79 7.29
N TYR A 179 27.56 5.25 6.05
CA TYR A 179 27.09 4.40 4.95
C TYR A 179 28.28 3.84 4.17
N HIS A 180 28.26 2.52 3.95
CA HIS A 180 29.19 1.81 3.11
C HIS A 180 28.46 1.38 1.84
N GLY A 181 28.75 2.09 0.74
CA GLY A 181 28.37 1.69 -0.61
C GLY A 181 29.54 0.96 -1.26
N ARG A 182 29.27 -0.15 -1.96
CA ARG A 182 30.19 -0.67 -2.98
C ARG A 182 29.97 0.08 -4.27
#